data_AF-A0A3Q2YF62-F1
#
_entry.id   AF-A0A3Q2YF62-F1
#
_cell.length_a   1.000
_cell.length_b   1.000
_cell.length_c   1.000
_cell.angle_alpha   90.00
_cell.angle_beta   90.00
_cell.angle_gamma   90.00
#
_symmetry.space_group_name_H-M   'P 1'
#
loop_
_entity.id
_entity.type
_entity.pdbx_description
1 polymer ?
#
loop_
_entity_poly.entity_id
_entity_poly.type
_entity_poly.pdbx_seq_one_letter_code
_entity_poly.pdbx_strand_id
1 'polypeptide(L)'
;MASPNGAEDFDNSLLSYEKLDRASPDLWPEQRKSSFFRSPITNSPPKWMAELEIEDIEMLKELGSLTTANLMEKVKGLQNLGYQLGLEESREMTRGKFLNILERPKK
;
A
#
# COMPACT_ATOMS: atom_id res chain seq x y z
N MET A 1 -39.84 -19.57 -47.76
CA MET A 1 -39.83 -19.23 -46.32
C MET A 1 -38.41 -19.46 -45.83
N ALA A 2 -37.66 -18.42 -45.50
CA ALA A 2 -36.32 -18.56 -44.92
C ALA A 2 -36.34 -17.87 -43.55
N SER A 3 -36.20 -18.67 -42.49
CA SER A 3 -36.15 -18.19 -41.11
C SER A 3 -34.85 -17.44 -40.82
N PRO A 4 -34.87 -16.44 -39.91
CA PRO A 4 -33.68 -15.69 -39.56
C PRO A 4 -32.88 -16.46 -38.50
N ASN A 5 -31.80 -17.14 -38.90
CA ASN A 5 -30.85 -17.78 -37.97
C ASN A 5 -29.88 -16.76 -37.31
N GLY A 6 -30.20 -15.46 -37.28
CA GLY A 6 -29.29 -14.42 -36.81
C GLY A 6 -29.39 -14.04 -35.33
N ALA A 7 -30.31 -14.65 -34.57
CA ALA A 7 -30.53 -14.30 -33.16
C ALA A 7 -29.43 -14.89 -32.25
N GLU A 8 -29.01 -16.13 -32.50
CA GLU A 8 -28.03 -16.80 -31.64
C GLU A 8 -26.62 -16.19 -31.76
N ASP A 9 -26.27 -15.63 -32.93
CA ASP A 9 -24.98 -14.94 -33.13
C ASP A 9 -24.92 -13.59 -32.41
N PHE A 10 -26.05 -12.87 -32.33
CA PHE A 10 -26.12 -11.60 -31.62
C PHE A 10 -26.02 -11.81 -30.10
N ASP A 11 -26.74 -12.79 -29.57
CA ASP A 11 -26.69 -13.15 -28.16
C ASP A 11 -25.29 -13.63 -27.76
N ASN A 12 -24.60 -14.40 -28.62
CA ASN A 12 -23.22 -14.80 -28.37
C ASN A 12 -22.23 -13.62 -28.41
N SER A 13 -22.46 -12.61 -29.26
CA SER A 13 -21.63 -11.40 -29.29
C SER A 13 -21.80 -10.50 -28.07
N LEU A 14 -22.91 -10.64 -27.32
CA LEU A 14 -23.17 -9.92 -26.08
C LEU A 14 -22.57 -10.61 -24.84
N LEU A 15 -22.08 -11.84 -24.98
CA LEU A 15 -21.41 -12.55 -23.89
C LEU A 15 -19.96 -12.05 -23.76
N SER A 16 -19.68 -11.29 -22.72
CA SER A 16 -18.30 -10.97 -22.34
C SER A 16 -17.68 -12.16 -21.60
N TYR A 17 -16.70 -12.82 -22.22
CA TYR A 17 -15.88 -13.86 -21.58
C TYR A 17 -14.74 -13.27 -20.72
N GLU A 18 -14.87 -12.00 -20.33
CA GLU A 18 -13.89 -11.32 -19.48
C GLU A 18 -13.94 -11.93 -18.08
N LYS A 19 -12.85 -12.59 -17.68
CA LYS A 19 -12.66 -13.02 -16.29
C LYS A 19 -12.46 -11.77 -15.43
N LEU A 20 -13.52 -11.35 -14.75
CA LEU A 20 -13.45 -10.38 -13.66
C LEU A 20 -12.80 -11.04 -12.42
N ASP A 21 -11.54 -11.48 -12.52
CA ASP A 21 -10.68 -11.80 -11.38
C ASP A 21 -10.24 -10.50 -10.68
N ARG A 22 -11.21 -9.60 -10.49
CA ARG A 22 -11.10 -8.40 -9.67
C ARG A 22 -11.40 -8.79 -8.23
N ALA A 23 -10.59 -9.69 -7.68
CA ALA A 23 -10.43 -9.68 -6.23
C ALA A 23 -10.06 -8.23 -5.88
N SER A 24 -10.86 -7.58 -5.03
CA SER A 24 -10.54 -6.26 -4.52
C SER A 24 -9.05 -6.28 -4.12
N PRO A 25 -8.24 -5.27 -4.51
CA PRO A 25 -6.84 -5.22 -4.10
C PRO A 25 -6.79 -5.52 -2.61
N ASP A 26 -5.95 -6.49 -2.24
CA ASP A 26 -5.85 -7.03 -0.88
C ASP A 26 -5.92 -5.83 0.09
N LEU A 27 -7.07 -5.69 0.78
CA LEU A 27 -7.26 -4.67 1.79
C LEU A 27 -6.12 -4.90 2.76
N TRP A 28 -5.20 -3.92 2.83
CA TRP A 28 -4.00 -3.87 3.67
C TRP A 28 -3.77 -5.13 4.51
N PRO A 29 -2.67 -5.88 4.29
CA PRO A 29 -2.50 -7.24 4.81
C PRO A 29 -3.07 -7.36 6.21
N GLU A 30 -4.23 -8.01 6.29
CA GLU A 30 -5.00 -8.17 7.52
C GLU A 30 -4.03 -8.57 8.63
N GLN A 31 -4.12 -7.83 9.74
CA GLN A 31 -3.35 -7.96 10.97
C GLN A 31 -2.99 -9.43 11.26
N ARG A 32 -1.86 -9.90 10.71
CA ARG A 32 -1.35 -11.23 11.04
C ARG A 32 -1.06 -11.19 12.53
N LYS A 33 -1.65 -12.17 13.23
CA LYS A 33 -1.43 -12.47 14.65
C LYS A 33 0.02 -12.14 15.00
N SER A 34 0.20 -11.08 15.78
CA SER A 34 1.35 -10.74 16.62
C SER A 34 2.49 -11.76 16.57
N SER A 35 3.19 -11.83 15.44
CA SER A 35 4.56 -12.32 15.41
C SER A 35 5.37 -11.07 15.65
N PHE A 36 5.42 -10.66 16.92
CA PHE A 36 6.50 -9.81 17.40
C PHE A 36 7.77 -10.32 16.75
N PHE A 37 8.32 -9.50 15.85
CA PHE A 37 9.70 -9.63 15.44
C PHE A 37 10.47 -9.87 16.74
N ARG A 38 11.03 -11.07 16.92
CA ARG A 38 12.07 -11.28 17.92
C ARG A 38 13.29 -10.54 17.40
N SER A 39 13.21 -9.21 17.44
CA SER A 39 14.37 -8.36 17.44
C SER A 39 15.24 -8.84 18.61
N PRO A 40 16.57 -8.96 18.43
CA PRO A 40 17.47 -9.10 19.57
C PRO A 40 17.06 -8.04 20.59
N ILE A 41 16.77 -8.44 21.83
CA ILE A 41 16.45 -7.50 22.90
C ILE A 41 17.73 -6.72 23.16
N THR A 42 17.91 -5.63 22.42
CA THR A 42 18.87 -4.60 22.79
C THR A 42 18.26 -3.93 24.02
N ASN A 43 18.91 -4.00 25.17
CA ASN A 43 18.43 -3.32 26.39
C ASN A 43 18.45 -1.78 26.26
N SER A 44 18.90 -1.24 25.12
CA SER A 44 18.71 0.15 24.76
C SER A 44 17.28 0.40 24.28
N PRO A 45 16.62 1.47 24.73
CA PRO A 45 15.38 1.93 24.12
C PRO A 45 15.56 1.98 22.58
N PRO A 46 14.59 1.50 21.79
CA PRO A 46 14.59 1.64 20.35
C PRO A 46 14.86 3.09 19.96
N LYS A 47 15.44 3.34 18.79
CA LYS A 47 15.77 4.70 18.34
C LYS A 47 14.55 5.63 18.25
N TRP A 48 13.33 5.10 18.11
CA TRP A 48 12.09 5.88 18.18
C TRP A 48 11.63 6.21 19.62
N MET A 49 12.21 5.53 20.62
CA MET A 49 12.16 5.90 22.05
C MET A 49 13.40 6.71 22.47
N ALA A 50 14.27 7.10 21.52
CA ALA A 50 15.32 8.07 21.81
C ALA A 50 14.71 9.45 22.07
N GLU A 51 15.53 10.37 22.59
CA GLU A 51 15.13 11.75 22.89
C GLU A 51 14.32 12.35 21.74
N LEU A 52 13.09 12.77 22.04
CA LEU A 52 12.26 13.50 21.07
C LEU A 52 12.95 14.81 20.74
N GLU A 53 13.15 15.06 19.45
CA GLU A 53 13.71 16.33 19.00
C GLU A 53 12.71 17.47 19.31
N ILE A 54 13.21 18.70 19.35
CA ILE A 54 12.35 19.86 19.61
C ILE A 54 11.25 19.96 18.54
N GLU A 55 11.59 19.70 17.28
CA GLU A 55 10.66 19.56 16.16
C GLU A 55 9.57 18.51 16.42
N ASP A 56 9.91 17.34 16.97
CA ASP A 56 8.92 16.28 17.23
C ASP A 56 7.90 16.72 18.29
N ILE A 57 8.37 17.42 19.32
CA ILE A 57 7.53 17.97 20.37
C ILE A 57 6.64 19.09 19.83
N GLU A 58 7.15 19.91 18.92
CA GLU A 58 6.37 20.96 18.25
C GLU A 58 5.29 20.35 17.36
N MET A 59 5.63 19.34 16.56
CA MET A 59 4.68 18.61 15.71
C MET A 59 3.57 17.96 16.54
N LEU A 60 3.91 17.36 17.69
CA LEU A 60 2.92 16.78 18.59
C LEU A 60 1.95 17.84 19.14
N LYS A 61 2.46 19.03 19.49
CA LYS A 61 1.64 20.16 19.94
C LYS A 61 0.75 20.69 18.81
N GLU A 62 1.28 20.81 17.59
CA GLU A 62 0.50 21.23 16.42
C GLU A 62 -0.68 20.27 16.22
N LEU A 63 -0.43 18.96 16.18
CA LEU A 63 -1.47 17.94 16.02
C LEU A 63 -2.49 17.96 17.18
N GLY A 64 -2.03 18.16 18.41
CA GLY A 64 -2.90 18.26 19.59
C GLY A 64 -3.76 19.53 19.63
N SER A 65 -3.36 20.58 18.92
CA SER A 65 -4.12 21.83 18.82
C SER A 65 -5.26 21.80 17.79
N LEU A 66 -5.29 20.77 16.93
CA LEU A 66 -6.30 20.61 15.90
C LEU A 66 -7.65 20.20 16.49
N THR A 67 -8.72 20.62 15.82
CA THR A 67 -10.05 20.05 16.07
C THR A 67 -10.07 18.58 15.66
N THR A 68 -10.96 17.78 16.27
CA THR A 68 -11.09 16.35 15.94
C THR A 68 -11.34 16.14 14.44
N ALA A 69 -12.11 17.01 13.78
CA ALA A 69 -12.36 16.91 12.35
C ALA A 69 -11.07 17.08 11.52
N ASN A 70 -10.29 18.13 11.81
CA ASN A 70 -9.04 18.41 11.12
C ASN A 70 -7.98 17.34 11.38
N LEU A 71 -7.93 16.81 12.61
CA LEU A 71 -7.04 15.69 12.95
C LEU A 71 -7.38 14.45 12.12
N MET A 72 -8.66 14.11 12.00
CA MET A 72 -9.10 12.97 11.18
C MET A 72 -8.79 13.17 9.69
N GLU A 73 -8.91 14.39 9.19
CA GLU A 73 -8.48 14.72 7.82
C GLU A 73 -6.97 14.55 7.63
N LYS A 74 -6.16 15.03 8.59
CA LYS A 74 -4.69 14.85 8.56
C LYS A 74 -4.30 13.38 8.60
N VAL A 75 -4.97 12.55 9.40
CA VAL A 75 -4.77 11.09 9.46
C VAL A 75 -5.06 10.46 8.09
N LYS A 76 -6.18 10.80 7.46
CA LYS A 76 -6.51 10.31 6.10
C LYS A 76 -5.47 10.76 5.08
N GLY A 77 -5.00 12.01 5.16
CA GLY A 77 -3.95 12.53 4.30
C GLY A 77 -2.65 11.74 4.42
N LEU A 78 -2.21 11.44 5.65
CA LEU A 78 -1.01 10.62 5.91
C LEU A 78 -1.17 9.19 5.41
N GLN A 79 -2.35 8.58 5.57
CA GLN A 79 -2.65 7.25 5.03
C GLN A 79 -2.56 7.23 3.50
N ASN A 80 -3.12 8.24 2.83
CA ASN A 80 -3.04 8.38 1.37
C ASN A 80 -1.60 8.60 0.90
N LEU A 81 -0.83 9.44 1.60
CA LEU A 81 0.59 9.65 1.31
C LEU A 81 1.39 8.35 1.47
N GLY A 82 1.18 7.62 2.57
CA GLY A 82 1.82 6.33 2.81
C GLY A 82 1.51 5.32 1.71
N TYR A 83 0.27 5.28 1.22
CA TYR A 83 -0.11 4.44 0.08
C TYR A 83 0.63 4.83 -1.21
N GLN A 84 0.66 6.12 -1.55
CA GLN A 84 1.36 6.63 -2.74
C GLN A 84 2.85 6.33 -2.69
N LEU A 85 3.50 6.57 -1.55
CA LEU A 85 4.90 6.24 -1.35
C LEU A 85 5.16 4.74 -1.48
N GLY A 86 4.27 3.89 -0.97
CA GLY A 86 4.39 2.44 -1.13
C GLY A 86 4.32 1.98 -2.60
N LEU A 87 3.45 2.59 -3.40
CA LEU A 87 3.39 2.32 -4.85
C LEU A 87 4.67 2.75 -5.56
N GLU A 88 5.19 3.92 -5.21
CA GLU A 88 6.45 4.44 -5.76
C GLU A 88 7.64 3.57 -5.38
N GLU A 89 7.78 3.22 -4.10
CA GLU A 89 8.83 2.32 -3.61
C GLU A 89 8.80 0.98 -4.34
N SER A 90 7.63 0.35 -4.46
CA SER A 90 7.49 -0.93 -5.18
C SER A 90 7.92 -0.85 -6.64
N ARG A 91 7.56 0.24 -7.32
CA ARG A 91 7.96 0.51 -8.70
C ARG A 91 9.47 0.67 -8.81
N GLU A 92 10.09 1.50 -7.97
CA GLU A 92 11.53 1.75 -8.03
C GLU A 92 12.35 0.52 -7.61
N MET A 93 11.87 -0.27 -6.64
CA MET A 93 12.48 -1.55 -6.28
C MET A 93 12.46 -2.55 -7.43
N THR A 94 11.34 -2.61 -8.16
CA THR A 94 11.22 -3.45 -9.36
C THR A 94 12.19 -3.01 -10.45
N ARG A 95 12.31 -1.70 -10.69
CA ARG A 95 13.29 -1.14 -11.65
C ARG A 95 14.72 -1.47 -11.24
N GLY A 96 15.07 -1.28 -9.98
CA GLY A 96 16.39 -1.60 -9.44
C GLY A 96 16.75 -3.08 -9.62
N LYS A 97 15.78 -3.99 -9.44
CA LYS A 97 15.97 -5.42 -9.72
C LYS A 97 16.32 -5.70 -11.17
N PHE A 98 15.64 -5.09 -12.14
CA PHE A 98 15.93 -5.29 -13.57
C PHE A 98 17.25 -4.64 -14.02
N LEU A 99 17.69 -3.62 -13.31
CA LEU A 99 18.97 -2.95 -13.55
C LEU A 99 20.15 -3.62 -12.82
N ASN A 100 19.89 -4.67 -12.03
CA ASN A 100 20.88 -5.40 -11.25
C ASN A 100 21.78 -4.50 -10.37
N ILE A 101 21.27 -3.35 -9.91
CA ILE A 101 22.05 -2.37 -9.13
C ILE A 101 22.45 -2.90 -7.74
N LEU A 102 21.74 -3.91 -7.26
CA LEU A 102 22.02 -4.60 -5.99
C LEU A 102 22.75 -5.94 -6.21
N GLU A 103 23.07 -6.31 -7.45
CA GLU A 103 23.81 -7.55 -7.73
C GLU A 103 25.26 -7.38 -7.27
N ARG A 104 25.75 -8.34 -6.49
CA ARG A 104 27.14 -8.33 -6.04
C ARG A 104 28.06 -8.68 -7.21
N PRO A 105 29.24 -8.05 -7.34
CA PRO A 105 30.17 -8.37 -8.40
C PRO A 105 30.58 -9.84 -8.31
N LYS A 106 30.49 -10.55 -9.44
CA LYS A 106 30.96 -11.93 -9.56
C LYS A 106 32.48 -11.89 -9.66
N LYS A 107 33.16 -12.51 -8.69
CA LYS A 107 34.61 -12.72 -8.70
C LYS A 107 35.00 -13.72 -9.77
#